data_AF-A0A7C6X058-F1
#
_entry.id   AF-A0A7C6X058-F1
#
_cell.length_a   1.000
_cell.length_b   1.000
_cell.length_c   1.000
_cell.angle_alpha   90.00
_cell.angle_beta   90.00
_cell.angle_gamma   90.00
#
_symmetry.space_group_name_H-M   'P 1'
#
loop_
_entity.id
_entity.type
_entity.pdbx_description
1 polymer ?
#
loop_
_entity_poly.entity_id
_entity_poly.type
_entity_poly.pdbx_seq_one_letter_code
_entity_poly.pdbx_strand_id
1 'polypeptide(L)'
;MYKRWIILTLAFVLVTFVLAGCARKPSPDKKPTVPDIPKKISRGDGKEPILNVYEIQTNDVKEMKLEDYVAGVVAGEMENHWPVEALAAQAILARTYVLEFIQDKGSSKYGKADISTDFEEAQAWNPENINDRIKKAVEMTRGEVATYKGDYIKAWFHSHAGGMTATAKEGLNFKEAEPPYIKVTKSPDAKAGPAGKRTWSASFSKDEISSV
;
A
#
# COMPACT_ATOMS: atom_id res chain seq x y z
N MET A 1 -65.53 -30.76 1.62
CA MET A 1 -64.24 -31.49 1.61
C MET A 1 -63.07 -30.69 1.01
N TYR A 2 -63.31 -29.72 0.11
CA TYR A 2 -62.26 -28.97 -0.60
C TYR A 2 -61.41 -28.00 0.26
N LYS A 3 -62.00 -27.35 1.29
CA LYS A 3 -61.29 -26.38 2.15
C LYS A 3 -60.15 -27.01 2.99
N ARG A 4 -60.30 -28.27 3.40
CA ARG A 4 -59.26 -28.99 4.17
C ARG A 4 -58.03 -29.29 3.31
N TRP A 5 -58.23 -29.59 2.04
CA TRP A 5 -57.15 -29.90 1.09
C TRP A 5 -56.38 -28.64 0.70
N ILE A 6 -57.05 -27.49 0.57
CA ILE A 6 -56.40 -26.19 0.30
C ILE A 6 -55.52 -25.74 1.47
N ILE A 7 -55.98 -25.94 2.72
CA ILE A 7 -55.19 -25.58 3.91
C ILE A 7 -53.96 -26.50 4.03
N LEU A 8 -54.10 -27.80 3.74
CA LEU A 8 -52.99 -28.75 3.75
C LEU A 8 -51.97 -28.46 2.64
N THR A 9 -52.40 -28.06 1.44
CA THR A 9 -51.46 -27.69 0.36
C THR A 9 -50.77 -26.35 0.61
N LEU A 10 -51.48 -25.35 1.16
CA LEU A 10 -50.85 -24.07 1.56
C LEU A 10 -49.84 -24.27 2.70
N ALA A 11 -50.15 -25.10 3.69
CA ALA A 11 -49.22 -25.44 4.76
C ALA A 11 -47.98 -26.18 4.24
N PHE A 12 -48.14 -27.10 3.27
CA PHE A 12 -47.02 -27.83 2.68
C PHE A 12 -46.10 -26.93 1.84
N VAL A 13 -46.66 -25.98 1.06
CA VAL A 13 -45.88 -24.99 0.28
C VAL A 13 -45.16 -23.98 1.20
N LEU A 14 -45.76 -23.61 2.32
CA LEU A 14 -45.11 -22.74 3.30
C LEU A 14 -43.91 -23.44 3.97
N VAL A 15 -44.03 -24.74 4.29
CA VAL A 15 -42.95 -25.53 4.87
C VAL A 15 -41.79 -25.75 3.88
N THR A 16 -42.07 -25.93 2.58
CA THR A 16 -41.00 -26.04 1.57
C THR A 16 -40.26 -24.73 1.34
N PHE A 17 -40.94 -23.58 1.43
CA PHE A 17 -40.29 -22.26 1.36
C PHE A 17 -39.42 -21.96 2.59
N VAL A 18 -39.83 -22.38 3.79
CA VAL A 18 -39.03 -22.19 5.02
C VAL A 18 -37.77 -23.08 5.02
N LEU A 19 -37.84 -24.30 4.47
CA LEU A 19 -36.69 -25.21 4.41
C LEU A 19 -35.68 -24.86 3.30
N ALA A 20 -36.09 -24.15 2.25
CA ALA A 20 -35.19 -23.69 1.18
C ALA A 20 -34.40 -22.41 1.55
N GLY A 21 -34.81 -21.70 2.61
CA GLY A 21 -34.26 -20.39 2.98
C GLY A 21 -32.94 -20.39 3.77
N CYS A 22 -32.47 -21.54 4.27
CA CYS A 22 -31.37 -21.59 5.25
C CYS A 22 -30.05 -22.23 4.78
N ALA A 23 -29.81 -22.39 3.47
CA ALA A 23 -28.61 -23.14 3.01
C ALA A 23 -27.74 -22.48 1.93
N ARG A 24 -27.77 -21.15 1.77
CA ARG A 24 -26.65 -20.44 1.12
C ARG A 24 -25.61 -20.10 2.16
N LYS A 25 -24.73 -21.05 2.47
CA LYS A 25 -23.45 -20.70 3.11
C LYS A 25 -22.74 -19.73 2.16
N PRO A 26 -22.29 -18.54 2.61
CA PRO A 26 -21.37 -17.75 1.82
C PRO A 26 -20.19 -18.66 1.49
N SER A 27 -19.85 -18.76 0.20
CA SER A 27 -18.65 -19.47 -0.23
C SER A 27 -17.48 -18.89 0.56
N PRO A 28 -16.55 -19.70 1.10
CA PRO A 28 -15.34 -19.14 1.66
C PRO A 28 -14.72 -18.26 0.58
N ASP A 29 -14.49 -16.98 0.92
CA ASP A 29 -13.82 -16.05 0.01
C ASP A 29 -12.55 -16.75 -0.48
N LYS A 30 -12.41 -16.92 -1.80
CA LYS A 30 -11.13 -17.37 -2.37
C LYS A 30 -10.08 -16.43 -1.78
N LYS A 31 -9.07 -16.99 -1.10
CA LYS A 31 -7.89 -16.20 -0.68
C LYS A 31 -7.47 -15.36 -1.88
N PRO A 32 -7.28 -14.03 -1.71
CA PRO A 32 -6.81 -13.18 -2.79
C PRO A 32 -5.60 -13.85 -3.43
N THR A 33 -5.65 -14.03 -4.75
CA THR A 33 -4.49 -14.49 -5.50
C THR A 33 -3.40 -13.44 -5.34
N VAL A 34 -2.26 -13.83 -4.77
CA VAL A 34 -1.11 -12.92 -4.68
C VAL A 34 -0.58 -12.74 -6.11
N PRO A 35 -0.32 -11.50 -6.57
CA PRO A 35 0.25 -11.27 -7.88
C PRO A 35 1.62 -11.92 -8.00
N ASP A 36 1.97 -12.37 -9.20
CA ASP A 36 3.30 -12.92 -9.44
C ASP A 36 4.37 -11.85 -9.23
N ILE A 37 5.53 -12.24 -8.70
CA ILE A 37 6.69 -11.37 -8.62
C ILE A 37 7.17 -11.10 -10.07
N PRO A 38 7.46 -9.83 -10.45
CA PRO A 38 7.94 -9.53 -11.78
C PRO A 38 9.15 -10.39 -12.18
N LYS A 39 9.06 -11.05 -13.35
CA LYS A 39 10.02 -12.09 -13.77
C LYS A 39 11.48 -11.64 -13.76
N LYS A 40 11.75 -10.36 -14.06
CA LYS A 40 13.11 -9.81 -14.12
C LYS A 40 13.81 -9.74 -12.76
N ILE A 41 13.06 -9.63 -11.66
CA ILE A 41 13.61 -9.59 -10.28
C ILE A 41 13.42 -10.92 -9.55
N SER A 42 12.54 -11.79 -10.05
CA SER A 42 12.26 -13.11 -9.47
C SER A 42 13.48 -14.03 -9.54
N ARG A 43 13.70 -14.80 -8.47
CA ARG A 43 14.78 -15.79 -8.35
C ARG A 43 14.24 -17.23 -8.21
N GLY A 44 12.98 -17.43 -8.56
CA GLY A 44 12.26 -18.70 -8.40
C GLY A 44 11.53 -18.81 -7.07
N ASP A 45 10.78 -19.91 -6.91
CA ASP A 45 9.85 -20.09 -5.81
C ASP A 45 10.53 -20.04 -4.44
N GLY A 46 9.97 -19.22 -3.53
CA GLY A 46 10.48 -19.05 -2.16
C GLY A 46 11.83 -18.34 -2.07
N LYS A 47 12.36 -17.80 -3.17
CA LYS A 47 13.58 -17.00 -3.17
C LYS A 47 13.25 -15.51 -3.16
N GLU A 48 14.00 -14.79 -2.34
CA GLU A 48 13.87 -13.33 -2.25
C GLU A 48 14.22 -12.68 -3.60
N PRO A 49 13.41 -11.71 -4.07
CA PRO A 49 13.73 -10.95 -5.27
C PRO A 49 15.00 -10.12 -5.09
N ILE A 50 15.67 -9.89 -6.20
CA ILE A 50 16.86 -9.04 -6.24
C ILE A 50 16.60 -7.93 -7.26
N LEU A 51 16.90 -6.71 -6.85
CA LEU A 51 16.67 -5.47 -7.58
C LEU A 51 18.00 -4.92 -8.09
N ASN A 52 17.97 -4.31 -9.27
CA ASN A 52 18.98 -3.34 -9.69
C ASN A 52 18.48 -1.95 -9.28
N VAL A 53 19.06 -1.38 -8.24
CA VAL A 53 18.65 -0.08 -7.67
C VAL A 53 19.59 1.01 -8.13
N TYR A 54 19.06 2.05 -8.76
CA TYR A 54 19.85 3.26 -9.01
C TYR A 54 19.91 4.12 -7.75
N GLU A 55 21.10 4.27 -7.19
CA GLU A 55 21.34 5.05 -5.98
C GLU A 55 21.79 6.46 -6.34
N ILE A 56 20.94 7.45 -6.06
CA ILE A 56 21.17 8.87 -6.38
C ILE A 56 22.45 9.40 -5.74
N GLN A 57 22.75 8.98 -4.51
CA GLN A 57 23.90 9.46 -3.75
C GLN A 57 25.23 9.09 -4.41
N THR A 58 25.33 7.89 -4.99
CA THR A 58 26.54 7.41 -5.66
C THR A 58 26.48 7.50 -7.19
N ASN A 59 25.34 7.84 -7.76
CA ASN A 59 25.09 7.86 -9.20
C ASN A 59 25.45 6.51 -9.88
N ASP A 60 25.06 5.40 -9.25
CA ASP A 60 25.40 4.05 -9.69
C ASP A 60 24.23 3.07 -9.52
N VAL A 61 24.25 1.98 -10.28
CA VAL A 61 23.27 0.90 -10.17
C VAL A 61 23.86 -0.25 -9.38
N LYS A 62 23.23 -0.58 -8.24
CA LYS A 62 23.67 -1.66 -7.36
C LYS A 62 22.64 -2.77 -7.28
N GLU A 63 23.13 -4.00 -7.27
CA GLU A 63 22.29 -5.16 -7.00
C GLU A 63 21.97 -5.22 -5.49
N MET A 64 20.69 -5.28 -5.14
CA MET A 64 20.22 -5.28 -3.76
C MET A 64 19.12 -6.32 -3.57
N LYS A 65 19.09 -6.96 -2.41
CA LYS A 65 17.93 -7.77 -2.03
C LYS A 65 16.73 -6.87 -1.75
N LEU A 66 15.54 -7.35 -2.04
CA LEU A 66 14.30 -6.60 -1.84
C LEU A 66 14.15 -6.09 -0.40
N GLU A 67 14.41 -6.94 0.61
CA GLU A 67 14.22 -6.56 2.01
C GLU A 67 15.28 -5.56 2.50
N ASP A 68 16.49 -5.58 1.92
CA ASP A 68 17.53 -4.57 2.19
C ASP A 68 17.11 -3.20 1.64
N TYR A 69 16.54 -3.16 0.42
CA TYR A 69 15.97 -1.94 -0.15
C TYR A 69 14.80 -1.42 0.70
N VAL A 70 13.87 -2.30 1.10
CA VAL A 70 12.72 -1.96 1.95
C VAL A 70 13.16 -1.39 3.30
N ALA A 71 14.20 -1.96 3.94
CA ALA A 71 14.74 -1.42 5.17
C ALA A 71 15.27 0.01 5.02
N GLY A 72 15.99 0.29 3.92
CA GLY A 72 16.45 1.63 3.61
C GLY A 72 15.32 2.62 3.31
N VAL A 73 14.23 2.15 2.68
CA VAL A 73 13.02 2.98 2.47
C VAL A 73 12.35 3.32 3.80
N VAL A 74 12.10 2.33 4.66
CA VAL A 74 11.49 2.56 5.98
C VAL A 74 12.34 3.54 6.81
N ALA A 75 13.66 3.45 6.70
CA ALA A 75 14.60 4.35 7.38
C ALA A 75 14.64 5.77 6.78
N GLY A 76 14.27 5.95 5.51
CA GLY A 76 14.17 7.24 4.85
C GLY A 76 12.81 7.92 5.05
N GLU A 77 11.74 7.15 5.12
CA GLU A 77 10.35 7.65 5.18
C GLU A 77 9.83 7.82 6.62
N MET A 78 10.42 7.14 7.60
CA MET A 78 9.96 7.16 8.99
C MET A 78 11.08 7.41 10.00
N GLU A 79 10.71 8.02 11.12
CA GLU A 79 11.62 8.12 12.26
C GLU A 79 11.85 6.73 12.87
N ASN A 80 13.10 6.33 12.98
CA ASN A 80 13.50 4.97 13.38
C ASN A 80 13.14 4.59 14.85
N HIS A 81 12.65 5.56 15.62
CA HIS A 81 12.21 5.40 17.01
C HIS A 81 10.68 5.26 17.15
N TRP A 82 9.92 5.35 16.05
CA TRP A 82 8.48 5.14 16.06
C TRP A 82 8.11 3.70 16.45
N PRO A 83 6.84 3.44 16.84
CA PRO A 83 6.40 2.09 17.20
C PRO A 83 6.71 1.07 16.10
N VAL A 84 7.17 -0.12 16.48
CA VAL A 84 7.57 -1.16 15.52
C VAL A 84 6.43 -1.55 14.58
N GLU A 85 5.18 -1.52 15.05
CA GLU A 85 4.02 -1.83 14.22
C GLU A 85 3.74 -0.77 13.15
N ALA A 86 4.07 0.50 13.42
CA ALA A 86 3.98 1.55 12.41
C ALA A 86 5.06 1.38 11.34
N LEU A 87 6.29 1.06 11.76
CA LEU A 87 7.39 0.73 10.85
C LEU A 87 7.07 -0.53 10.02
N ALA A 88 6.40 -1.52 10.61
CA ALA A 88 5.98 -2.76 9.95
C ALA A 88 4.90 -2.48 8.89
N ALA A 89 3.91 -1.64 9.21
CA ALA A 89 2.91 -1.20 8.24
C ALA A 89 3.57 -0.49 7.05
N GLN A 90 4.56 0.37 7.29
CA GLN A 90 5.32 1.02 6.22
C GLN A 90 6.15 0.02 5.41
N ALA A 91 6.75 -0.99 6.03
CA ALA A 91 7.48 -2.03 5.31
C ALA A 91 6.59 -2.76 4.29
N ILE A 92 5.34 -3.09 4.67
CA ILE A 92 4.34 -3.67 3.76
C ILE A 92 4.03 -2.72 2.60
N LEU A 93 3.81 -1.43 2.88
CA LEU A 93 3.53 -0.43 1.84
C LEU A 93 4.72 -0.24 0.90
N ALA A 94 5.94 -0.09 1.44
CA ALA A 94 7.16 0.11 0.68
C ALA A 94 7.46 -1.09 -0.24
N ARG A 95 7.26 -2.31 0.26
CA ARG A 95 7.40 -3.55 -0.52
C ARG A 95 6.37 -3.64 -1.62
N THR A 96 5.12 -3.31 -1.29
CA THR A 96 4.03 -3.28 -2.27
C THR A 96 4.31 -2.26 -3.37
N TYR A 97 4.78 -1.07 -2.99
CA TYR A 97 5.12 0.01 -3.92
C TYR A 97 6.20 -0.42 -4.92
N VAL A 98 7.33 -0.99 -4.47
CA VAL A 98 8.41 -1.36 -5.41
C VAL A 98 7.97 -2.47 -6.37
N LEU A 99 7.17 -3.44 -5.91
CA LEU A 99 6.64 -4.49 -6.77
C LEU A 99 5.63 -3.95 -7.79
N GLU A 100 4.72 -3.08 -7.35
CA GLU A 100 3.75 -2.39 -8.21
C GLU A 100 4.46 -1.48 -9.23
N PHE A 101 5.40 -0.65 -8.79
CA PHE A 101 6.22 0.22 -9.66
C PHE A 101 6.87 -0.58 -10.77
N ILE A 102 7.48 -1.72 -10.43
CA ILE A 102 8.17 -2.57 -11.40
C ILE A 102 7.18 -3.24 -12.35
N GLN A 103 6.02 -3.68 -11.85
CA GLN A 103 4.98 -4.29 -12.65
C GLN A 103 4.39 -3.31 -13.67
N ASP A 104 4.10 -2.08 -13.26
CA ASP A 104 3.38 -1.10 -14.06
C ASP A 104 4.30 -0.27 -14.96
N LYS A 105 5.44 0.21 -14.43
CA LYS A 105 6.39 1.06 -15.20
C LYS A 105 7.45 0.26 -15.92
N GLY A 106 7.77 -0.94 -15.45
CA GLY A 106 8.79 -1.81 -16.06
C GLY A 106 10.24 -1.42 -15.77
N SER A 107 10.59 -0.15 -15.54
CA SER A 107 11.92 0.30 -15.12
C SER A 107 11.88 1.70 -14.50
N SER A 108 12.96 2.08 -13.82
CA SER A 108 13.21 3.47 -13.41
C SER A 108 13.53 4.35 -14.63
N LYS A 109 13.32 5.66 -14.49
CA LYS A 109 13.79 6.72 -15.41
C LYS A 109 15.31 6.75 -15.51
N TYR A 110 16.04 6.18 -14.54
CA TYR A 110 17.49 6.10 -14.50
C TYR A 110 18.04 4.85 -15.21
N GLY A 111 17.83 4.75 -16.51
CA GLY A 111 18.44 3.73 -17.36
C GLY A 111 17.84 2.33 -17.15
N LYS A 112 18.69 1.33 -16.91
CA LYS A 112 18.28 -0.09 -16.79
C LYS A 112 17.94 -0.52 -15.36
N ALA A 113 17.88 0.41 -14.42
CA ALA A 113 17.52 0.11 -13.03
C ALA A 113 16.04 -0.30 -12.92
N ASP A 114 15.76 -1.21 -11.99
CA ASP A 114 14.42 -1.66 -11.69
C ASP A 114 13.63 -0.58 -10.93
N ILE A 115 14.32 0.11 -10.01
CA ILE A 115 13.82 1.24 -9.21
C ILE A 115 14.99 2.17 -8.84
N SER A 116 14.70 3.33 -8.26
CA SER A 116 15.72 4.26 -7.76
C SER A 116 15.50 4.64 -6.29
N THR A 117 16.50 5.33 -5.72
CA THR A 117 16.41 6.00 -4.42
C THR A 117 16.02 7.48 -4.55
N ASP A 118 15.53 7.91 -5.72
CA ASP A 118 15.03 9.26 -5.93
C ASP A 118 13.60 9.37 -5.38
N PHE A 119 13.41 10.20 -4.36
CA PHE A 119 12.09 10.40 -3.73
C PHE A 119 11.08 11.07 -4.68
N GLU A 120 11.54 11.79 -5.71
CA GLU A 120 10.64 12.37 -6.71
C GLU A 120 10.11 11.34 -7.70
N GLU A 121 10.81 10.21 -7.87
CA GLU A 121 10.37 9.11 -8.73
C GLU A 121 9.69 7.98 -7.96
N ALA A 122 10.29 7.61 -6.83
CA ALA A 122 10.02 6.40 -6.08
C ALA A 122 9.75 6.73 -4.61
N GLN A 123 10.72 6.50 -3.73
CA GLN A 123 10.58 6.60 -2.27
C GLN A 123 11.87 7.15 -1.68
N ALA A 124 11.76 7.87 -0.56
CA ALA A 124 12.92 8.28 0.21
C ALA A 124 13.67 7.05 0.73
N TRP A 125 15.00 7.12 0.76
CA TRP A 125 15.85 6.01 1.11
C TRP A 125 17.06 6.50 1.90
N ASN A 126 17.26 5.96 3.09
CA ASN A 126 18.35 6.35 3.98
C ASN A 126 18.88 5.14 4.78
N PRO A 127 19.85 4.38 4.25
CA PRO A 127 20.35 3.16 4.87
C PRO A 127 21.11 3.42 6.18
N GLU A 128 21.68 4.62 6.34
CA GLU A 128 22.43 5.00 7.54
C GLU A 128 21.55 5.08 8.78
N ASN A 129 20.24 5.29 8.60
CA ASN A 129 19.26 5.42 9.68
C ASN A 129 18.63 4.07 10.10
N ILE A 130 19.03 2.95 9.46
CA ILE A 130 18.53 1.61 9.78
C ILE A 130 19.03 1.19 11.17
N ASN A 131 18.08 0.90 12.06
CA ASN A 131 18.35 0.34 13.39
C ASN A 131 17.67 -1.02 13.60
N ASP A 132 17.87 -1.64 14.75
CA ASP A 132 17.31 -2.97 15.05
C ASP A 132 15.77 -2.99 15.05
N ARG A 133 15.12 -1.85 15.33
CA ARG A 133 13.65 -1.75 15.28
C ARG A 133 13.14 -1.80 13.85
N ILE A 134 13.82 -1.14 12.92
CA ILE A 134 13.51 -1.21 11.49
C ILE A 134 13.76 -2.63 10.97
N LYS A 135 14.92 -3.22 11.28
CA LYS A 135 15.23 -4.61 10.90
C LYS A 135 14.14 -5.57 11.39
N LYS A 136 13.71 -5.41 12.66
CA LYS A 136 12.63 -6.21 13.24
C LYS A 136 11.31 -6.00 12.50
N ALA A 137 10.93 -4.76 12.17
CA ALA A 137 9.70 -4.45 11.45
C ALA A 137 9.65 -5.07 10.05
N VAL A 138 10.77 -4.98 9.31
CA VAL A 138 10.93 -5.59 7.99
C VAL A 138 10.85 -7.11 8.08
N GLU A 139 11.54 -7.72 9.04
CA GLU A 139 11.53 -9.18 9.24
C GLU A 139 10.15 -9.71 9.66
N MET A 140 9.45 -9.01 10.56
CA MET A 140 8.09 -9.37 11.00
C MET A 140 7.08 -9.41 9.86
N THR A 141 7.33 -8.66 8.78
CA THR A 141 6.43 -8.51 7.62
C THR A 141 7.09 -9.01 6.33
N ARG A 142 8.11 -9.86 6.44
CA ARG A 142 8.89 -10.34 5.31
C ARG A 142 7.98 -10.99 4.27
N GLY A 143 8.02 -10.50 3.04
CA GLY A 143 7.18 -10.98 1.95
C GLY A 143 5.69 -10.62 2.05
N GLU A 144 5.25 -9.87 3.08
CA GLU A 144 3.88 -9.39 3.17
C GLU A 144 3.68 -8.17 2.26
N VAL A 145 2.59 -8.20 1.50
CA VAL A 145 2.21 -7.17 0.52
C VAL A 145 0.71 -6.91 0.58
N ALA A 146 0.30 -5.71 0.24
CA ALA A 146 -1.11 -5.34 0.15
C ALA A 146 -1.62 -5.54 -1.29
N THR A 147 -2.75 -6.24 -1.43
CA THR A 147 -3.33 -6.58 -2.73
C THR A 147 -4.81 -6.25 -2.79
N TYR A 148 -5.31 -6.00 -4.00
CA TYR A 148 -6.74 -5.85 -4.26
C TYR A 148 -7.08 -6.51 -5.59
N LYS A 149 -8.05 -7.44 -5.55
CA LYS A 149 -8.52 -8.20 -6.74
C LYS A 149 -7.43 -8.92 -7.54
N GLY A 150 -6.33 -9.30 -6.90
CA GLY A 150 -5.26 -10.06 -7.55
C GLY A 150 -4.06 -9.22 -7.99
N ASP A 151 -4.13 -7.90 -7.82
CA ASP A 151 -3.05 -6.95 -8.17
C ASP A 151 -2.47 -6.30 -6.91
N TYR A 152 -1.21 -5.87 -6.98
CA TYR A 152 -0.63 -4.98 -5.97
C TYR A 152 -1.43 -3.69 -5.92
N ILE A 153 -1.69 -3.16 -4.71
CA ILE A 153 -2.35 -1.85 -4.60
C ILE A 153 -1.40 -0.72 -4.97
N LYS A 154 -1.96 0.42 -5.39
CA LYS A 154 -1.28 1.71 -5.38
C LYS A 154 -1.02 2.09 -3.92
N ALA A 155 0.15 1.72 -3.41
CA ALA A 155 0.53 1.83 -2.00
C ALA A 155 1.04 3.23 -1.64
N TRP A 156 0.28 4.27 -2.01
CA TRP A 156 0.64 5.65 -1.71
C TRP A 156 0.49 5.95 -0.21
N PHE A 157 1.45 6.71 0.32
CA PHE A 157 1.47 7.18 1.69
C PHE A 157 1.98 8.62 1.74
N HIS A 158 1.80 9.28 2.88
CA HIS A 158 2.22 10.66 3.10
C HIS A 158 2.42 10.90 4.60
N SER A 159 3.18 11.95 4.95
CA SER A 159 3.61 12.20 6.32
C SER A 159 2.47 12.50 7.30
N HIS A 160 1.46 13.28 6.87
CA HIS A 160 0.41 13.78 7.75
C HIS A 160 -0.82 14.22 6.94
N ALA A 161 -2.00 13.71 7.27
CA ALA A 161 -3.24 13.94 6.54
C ALA A 161 -3.98 15.22 6.99
N GLY A 162 -3.66 15.76 8.17
CA GLY A 162 -4.35 16.95 8.68
C GLY A 162 -5.74 16.64 9.25
N GLY A 163 -5.95 15.41 9.70
CA GLY A 163 -7.21 14.92 10.26
C GLY A 163 -8.07 14.10 9.30
N MET A 164 -7.88 14.21 7.98
CA MET A 164 -8.54 13.37 6.98
C MET A 164 -7.63 13.08 5.79
N THR A 165 -7.63 11.85 5.30
CA THR A 165 -6.91 11.50 4.07
C THR A 165 -7.58 12.12 2.84
N ALA A 166 -6.82 12.38 1.79
CA ALA A 166 -7.32 12.83 0.49
C ALA A 166 -7.57 11.66 -0.46
N THR A 167 -8.32 11.92 -1.55
CA THR A 167 -8.32 11.00 -2.70
C THR A 167 -7.03 11.15 -3.52
N ALA A 168 -6.72 10.19 -4.38
CA ALA A 168 -5.57 10.28 -5.28
C ALA A 168 -5.73 11.40 -6.32
N LYS A 169 -6.97 11.64 -6.79
CA LYS A 169 -7.24 12.77 -7.69
C LYS A 169 -6.90 14.11 -7.06
N GLU A 170 -7.27 14.31 -5.80
CA GLU A 170 -7.01 15.54 -5.06
C GLU A 170 -5.52 15.65 -4.68
N GLY A 171 -4.98 14.64 -4.00
CA GLY A 171 -3.64 14.72 -3.41
C GLY A 171 -2.48 14.51 -4.40
N LEU A 172 -2.71 13.74 -5.47
CA LEU A 172 -1.67 13.35 -6.43
C LEU A 172 -1.97 13.81 -7.86
N ASN A 173 -3.05 14.55 -8.09
CA ASN A 173 -3.53 14.91 -9.43
C ASN A 173 -3.71 13.69 -10.35
N PHE A 174 -4.09 12.54 -9.77
CA PHE A 174 -4.20 11.27 -10.47
C PHE A 174 -5.25 11.34 -11.57
N LYS A 175 -4.93 10.86 -12.78
CA LYS A 175 -5.77 11.09 -13.97
C LYS A 175 -6.79 9.98 -14.21
N GLU A 176 -6.55 8.78 -13.68
CA GLU A 176 -7.42 7.63 -13.92
C GLU A 176 -8.61 7.59 -12.95
N ALA A 177 -9.37 6.50 -12.98
CA ALA A 177 -10.42 6.26 -11.99
C ALA A 177 -9.80 6.08 -10.60
N GLU A 178 -10.50 6.59 -9.57
CA GLU A 178 -10.05 6.44 -8.19
C GLU A 178 -9.99 4.95 -7.83
N PRO A 179 -8.87 4.43 -7.30
CA PRO A 179 -8.81 3.04 -6.89
C PRO A 179 -9.85 2.74 -5.79
N PRO A 180 -10.60 1.61 -5.84
CA PRO A 180 -11.72 1.38 -4.91
C PRO A 180 -11.35 1.32 -3.43
N TYR A 181 -10.07 1.09 -3.12
CA TYR A 181 -9.51 1.05 -1.76
C TYR A 181 -8.98 2.40 -1.28
N ILE A 182 -8.90 3.42 -2.15
CA ILE A 182 -8.54 4.79 -1.76
C ILE A 182 -9.82 5.56 -1.46
N LYS A 183 -10.10 5.74 -0.17
CA LYS A 183 -11.27 6.48 0.32
C LYS A 183 -10.85 7.49 1.38
N VAL A 184 -11.42 8.68 1.29
CA VAL A 184 -11.31 9.71 2.33
C VAL A 184 -11.76 9.12 3.66
N THR A 185 -10.84 9.09 4.61
CA THR A 185 -11.04 8.50 5.93
C THR A 185 -10.47 9.43 6.99
N LYS A 186 -11.10 9.46 8.18
CA LYS A 186 -10.57 10.21 9.33
C LYS A 186 -9.20 9.65 9.71
N SER A 187 -8.20 10.51 9.79
CA SER A 187 -6.87 10.16 10.25
C SER A 187 -6.70 10.56 11.72
N PRO A 188 -6.18 9.68 12.60
CA PRO A 188 -5.90 10.02 14.00
C PRO A 188 -4.64 10.90 14.17
N ASP A 189 -4.20 11.56 13.11
CA ASP A 189 -3.07 12.50 13.11
C ASP A 189 -3.52 13.94 13.38
N ALA A 190 -4.57 14.18 14.16
CA ALA A 190 -4.86 15.53 14.62
C ALA A 190 -3.90 15.96 15.76
N LYS A 191 -3.22 15.01 16.43
CA LYS A 191 -2.20 15.24 17.49
C LYS A 191 -0.85 14.48 17.33
N ALA A 192 -0.61 13.76 16.22
CA ALA A 192 0.66 13.11 15.83
C ALA A 192 1.67 13.97 15.01
N GLY A 193 2.98 13.75 15.13
CA GLY A 193 4.02 14.42 14.33
C GLY A 193 4.83 15.50 15.09
N PRO A 194 6.01 15.90 14.59
CA PRO A 194 6.93 16.78 15.32
C PRO A 194 6.33 18.16 15.60
N ALA A 195 6.68 18.75 16.74
CA ALA A 195 6.31 20.12 17.08
C ALA A 195 6.77 21.09 15.97
N GLY A 196 5.89 21.99 15.53
CA GLY A 196 6.16 22.95 14.44
C GLY A 196 6.03 22.39 13.02
N LYS A 197 5.96 21.06 12.80
CA LYS A 197 5.67 20.48 11.47
C LYS A 197 4.20 20.24 11.21
N ARG A 198 3.41 20.15 12.29
CA ARG A 198 1.97 19.91 12.23
C ARG A 198 1.15 21.10 11.72
N THR A 199 1.52 22.27 12.21
CA THR A 199 0.90 23.54 11.88
C THR A 199 2.03 24.44 11.44
N TRP A 200 1.99 24.84 10.18
CA TRP A 200 2.99 25.72 9.59
C TRP A 200 2.29 26.97 9.05
N SER A 201 3.04 28.06 8.98
CA SER A 201 2.61 29.30 8.35
C SER A 201 3.77 29.82 7.51
N ALA A 202 3.47 30.30 6.31
CA ALA A 202 4.42 31.01 5.47
C ALA A 202 3.80 32.34 5.05
N SER A 203 4.63 33.37 4.92
CA SER A 203 4.23 34.70 4.49
C SER A 203 5.01 35.06 3.25
N PHE A 204 4.33 35.58 2.25
CA PHE A 204 4.91 36.01 0.98
C PHE A 204 4.50 37.46 0.71
N SER A 205 5.41 38.24 0.14
CA SER A 205 5.11 39.57 -0.40
C SER A 205 4.25 39.46 -1.66
N LYS A 206 3.59 40.57 -2.02
CA LYS A 206 2.82 40.64 -3.27
C LYS A 206 3.71 40.40 -4.49
N ASP A 207 4.94 40.93 -4.46
CA ASP A 207 5.88 40.84 -5.57
C ASP A 207 6.29 39.37 -5.81
N GLU A 208 6.59 38.61 -4.74
CA GLU A 208 6.90 37.17 -4.81
C GLU A 208 5.75 36.34 -5.40
N ILE A 209 4.50 36.69 -5.09
CA ILE A 209 3.32 35.99 -5.65
C ILE A 209 3.14 36.33 -7.13
N SER A 210 3.43 37.58 -7.52
CA SER A 210 3.17 38.07 -8.88
C SER A 210 4.21 37.65 -9.92
N SER A 211 5.35 37.10 -9.49
CA SER A 211 6.47 36.68 -10.34
C SER A 211 6.46 35.19 -10.75
N VAL A 212 5.40 34.45 -10.40
CA VAL A 212 5.25 33.00 -10.65
C VAL A 212 4.42 32.72 -11.90
#